data_AF-A0A183FWU9-F1
#
_entry.id   AF-A0A183FWU9-F1
#
_cell.length_a   1.000
_cell.length_b   1.000
_cell.length_c   1.000
_cell.angle_alpha   90.00
_cell.angle_beta   90.00
_cell.angle_gamma   90.00
#
_symmetry.space_group_name_H-M   'P 1'
#
loop_
_entity.id
_entity.type
_entity.pdbx_description
1 polymer ?
#
loop_
_entity_poly.entity_id
_entity_poly.type
_entity_poly.pdbx_seq_one_letter_code
_entity_poly.pdbx_strand_id
1 'polypeptide(L)'
;MNNGPHNIGRDRERDNEVAQGRQQRAVLLEELARFEERARPIRHGLRAIPERKQEMFSPGICATMECVFCREPGAHYSDSCPDFTDGDQRYQIVKNLKRMDNGPHNIGRDRERDNEVAQGRQQRAVLLEELARFEERARPIRHGLRAIPERKQEMFSPGICATMECVFCREPGAHYSDSCPDFTDGDQRYQIVKNRKRCPLCMEHCERRGYCAYIDKKCFYCTRARNTIFEQHRPRDNGHHTALCTIPERMEEARVELNRIEQEIQTCKWILQDL
;
A
#
# COMPACT_ATOMS: atom_id res chain seq x y z
N MET A 1 84.50 20.83 6.38
CA MET A 1 84.13 19.46 5.96
C MET A 1 82.62 19.37 5.89
N ASN A 2 82.13 18.92 4.73
CA ASN A 2 80.76 18.61 4.34
C ASN A 2 79.77 18.28 5.47
N ASN A 3 78.66 19.02 5.52
CA ASN A 3 77.36 18.45 5.91
C ASN A 3 76.42 18.63 4.71
N GLY A 4 76.36 17.60 3.87
CA GLY A 4 75.51 17.57 2.69
C GLY A 4 74.03 17.53 3.07
N PRO A 5 73.13 18.14 2.28
CA PRO A 5 71.70 18.15 2.60
C PRO A 5 71.15 16.74 2.41
N HIS A 6 70.79 16.10 3.54
CA HIS A 6 70.16 14.80 3.59
C HIS A 6 68.75 14.83 2.97
N ASN A 7 68.60 14.09 1.87
CA ASN A 7 67.60 13.04 1.63
C ASN A 7 66.08 13.28 1.81
N ILE A 8 65.57 14.52 1.88
CA ILE A 8 64.11 14.78 2.04
C ILE A 8 63.25 14.27 0.86
N GLY A 9 63.82 14.16 -0.36
CA GLY A 9 63.08 13.70 -1.56
C GLY A 9 62.82 12.20 -1.60
N ARG A 10 63.78 11.37 -1.20
CA ARG A 10 63.65 9.90 -1.21
C ARG A 10 62.70 9.38 -0.13
N ASP A 11 62.64 10.07 1.01
CA ASP A 11 61.76 9.69 2.10
C ASP A 11 60.28 9.91 1.70
N ARG A 12 59.97 11.02 0.99
CA ARG A 12 58.62 11.29 0.46
C ARG A 12 58.18 10.34 -0.64
N GLU A 13 59.10 9.95 -1.54
CA GLU A 13 58.80 8.95 -2.58
C GLU A 13 58.53 7.57 -1.97
N ARG A 14 59.35 7.17 -0.98
CA ARG A 14 59.16 5.92 -0.23
C ARG A 14 57.85 5.92 0.57
N ASP A 15 57.49 7.04 1.19
CA ASP A 15 56.21 7.20 1.89
C ASP A 15 55.01 7.12 0.94
N ASN A 16 55.13 7.67 -0.28
CA ASN A 16 54.10 7.55 -1.32
C ASN A 16 53.99 6.13 -1.87
N GLU A 17 55.09 5.41 -2.10
CA GLU A 17 55.07 4.00 -2.52
C GLU A 17 54.47 3.09 -1.44
N VAL A 18 54.79 3.34 -0.16
CA VAL A 18 54.18 2.64 0.98
C VAL A 18 52.69 2.96 1.09
N ALA A 19 52.28 4.20 0.86
CA ALA A 19 50.86 4.59 0.83
C ALA A 19 50.11 3.94 -0.32
N GLN A 20 50.68 3.91 -1.53
CA GLN A 20 50.11 3.23 -2.70
C GLN A 20 50.01 1.71 -2.48
N GLY A 21 51.05 1.08 -1.91
CA GLY A 21 51.02 -0.33 -1.56
C GLY A 21 49.96 -0.67 -0.50
N ARG A 22 49.77 0.21 0.50
CA ARG A 22 48.68 0.07 1.49
C ARG A 22 47.31 0.20 0.82
N GLN A 23 47.16 1.12 -0.12
CA GLN A 23 45.90 1.34 -0.84
C GLN A 23 45.56 0.15 -1.76
N GLN A 24 46.54 -0.37 -2.51
CA GLN A 24 46.35 -1.58 -3.34
C GLN A 24 46.01 -2.81 -2.49
N ARG A 25 46.67 -2.98 -1.34
CA ARG A 25 46.37 -4.07 -0.40
C ARG A 25 44.95 -3.94 0.17
N ALA A 26 44.49 -2.73 0.48
CA ALA A 26 43.14 -2.50 0.95
C ALA A 26 42.08 -2.90 -0.09
N VAL A 27 42.31 -2.55 -1.36
CA VAL A 27 41.43 -2.93 -2.48
C VAL A 27 41.37 -4.46 -2.64
N LEU A 28 42.52 -5.14 -2.63
CA LEU A 28 42.57 -6.61 -2.73
C LEU A 28 41.86 -7.32 -1.57
N LEU A 29 41.99 -6.80 -0.34
CA LEU A 29 41.30 -7.33 0.82
C LEU A 29 39.77 -7.15 0.73
N GLU A 30 39.33 -6.02 0.18
CA GLU A 30 37.90 -5.78 -0.05
C GLU A 30 37.33 -6.70 -1.14
N GLU A 31 38.08 -6.93 -2.22
CA GLU A 31 37.72 -7.90 -3.25
C GLU A 31 37.65 -9.32 -2.70
N LEU A 32 38.64 -9.75 -1.91
CA LEU A 32 38.64 -11.05 -1.23
C LEU A 32 37.43 -11.21 -0.31
N ALA A 33 37.08 -10.18 0.48
CA ALA A 33 35.91 -10.20 1.35
C ALA A 33 34.61 -10.39 0.54
N ARG A 34 34.47 -9.70 -0.61
CA ARG A 34 33.33 -9.87 -1.53
C ARG A 34 33.26 -11.29 -2.12
N PHE A 35 34.41 -11.89 -2.46
CA PHE A 35 34.47 -13.28 -2.90
C PHE A 35 34.06 -14.26 -1.79
N GLU A 36 34.53 -14.05 -0.57
CA GLU A 36 34.18 -14.88 0.57
C GLU A 36 32.70 -14.81 0.92
N GLU A 37 32.10 -13.62 0.83
CA GLU A 37 30.67 -13.39 1.03
C GLU A 37 29.83 -14.12 -0.04
N ARG A 38 30.22 -14.03 -1.32
CA ARG A 38 29.57 -14.76 -2.43
C ARG A 38 29.69 -16.27 -2.29
N ALA A 39 30.81 -16.77 -1.77
CA ALA A 39 31.04 -18.20 -1.57
C ALA A 39 30.42 -18.76 -0.28
N ARG A 40 30.03 -17.90 0.67
CA ARG A 40 29.41 -18.28 1.95
C ARG A 40 28.12 -19.11 1.79
N PRO A 41 27.12 -18.71 0.96
CA PRO A 41 25.91 -19.52 0.77
C PRO A 41 26.20 -20.87 0.09
N ILE A 42 27.18 -20.92 -0.82
CA ILE A 42 27.58 -22.18 -1.48
C ILE A 42 28.19 -23.15 -0.47
N ARG A 43 29.13 -22.68 0.36
CA ARG A 43 29.71 -23.51 1.44
C ARG A 43 28.67 -23.96 2.46
N HIS A 44 27.71 -23.10 2.80
CA HIS A 44 26.61 -23.45 3.68
C HIS A 44 25.70 -24.53 3.06
N GLY A 45 25.35 -24.38 1.77
CA GLY A 45 24.56 -25.36 1.03
C GLY A 45 25.23 -26.73 0.97
N LEU A 46 26.54 -26.77 0.67
CA LEU A 46 27.32 -28.02 0.63
C LEU A 46 27.42 -28.72 1.99
N ARG A 47 27.40 -27.99 3.11
CA ARG A 47 27.39 -28.59 4.47
C ARG A 47 26.00 -29.07 4.89
N ALA A 48 24.94 -28.41 4.41
CA ALA A 48 23.57 -28.69 4.80
C ALA A 48 22.96 -29.87 4.03
N ILE A 49 23.49 -30.20 2.86
CA ILE A 49 22.99 -31.27 2.00
C ILE A 49 23.90 -32.48 2.16
N PRO A 50 23.48 -33.52 2.91
CA PRO A 50 24.26 -34.75 3.00
C PRO A 50 24.36 -35.41 1.62
N GLU A 51 25.52 -35.98 1.33
CA GLU A 51 25.69 -36.79 0.12
C GLU A 51 24.72 -37.97 0.15
N ARG A 52 24.19 -38.33 -1.02
CA ARG A 52 23.32 -39.51 -1.16
C ARG A 52 24.12 -40.74 -0.76
N LYS A 53 23.59 -41.52 0.18
CA LYS A 53 24.14 -42.81 0.56
C LYS A 53 24.21 -43.74 -0.66
N GLN A 54 25.34 -44.40 -0.88
CA GLN A 54 25.52 -45.37 -1.96
C GLN A 54 25.93 -46.70 -1.34
N GLU A 55 25.20 -47.76 -1.64
CA GLU A 55 25.46 -49.08 -1.10
C GLU A 55 25.33 -50.13 -2.20
N MET A 56 26.36 -50.96 -2.37
CA MET A 56 26.26 -52.13 -3.24
C MET A 56 25.37 -53.21 -2.64
N PHE A 57 25.43 -53.36 -1.31
CA PHE A 57 24.63 -54.33 -0.56
C PHE A 57 24.03 -53.67 0.69
N SER A 58 22.70 -53.59 0.77
CA SER A 58 22.00 -53.06 1.93
C SER A 58 21.54 -54.20 2.85
N PRO A 59 21.90 -54.20 4.14
CA PRO A 59 21.44 -55.23 5.06
C PRO A 59 19.91 -55.15 5.27
N GLY A 60 19.28 -56.33 5.33
CA GLY A 60 17.84 -56.45 5.63
C GLY A 60 16.89 -56.21 4.45
N ILE A 61 17.40 -56.07 3.22
CA ILE A 61 16.55 -56.01 2.04
C ILE A 61 16.00 -57.40 1.67
N CYS A 62 14.76 -57.45 1.21
CA CYS A 62 14.15 -58.69 0.73
C CYS A 62 14.75 -59.10 -0.62
N ALA A 63 15.09 -60.39 -0.78
CA ALA A 63 15.69 -60.94 -2.01
C ALA A 63 14.84 -60.74 -3.28
N THR A 64 13.53 -60.50 -3.12
CA THR A 64 12.59 -60.30 -4.24
C THR A 64 12.33 -58.82 -4.54
N MET A 65 12.84 -57.89 -3.75
CA MET A 65 12.71 -56.46 -4.05
C MET A 65 13.74 -56.04 -5.08
N GLU A 66 13.27 -55.56 -6.23
CA GLU A 66 14.12 -54.99 -7.28
C GLU A 66 14.39 -53.50 -7.06
N CYS A 67 15.62 -53.08 -7.33
CA CYS A 67 15.94 -51.67 -7.45
C CYS A 67 15.19 -51.04 -8.64
N VAL A 68 14.46 -49.94 -8.41
CA VAL A 68 13.69 -49.23 -9.44
C VAL A 68 14.58 -48.73 -10.59
N PHE A 69 15.86 -48.49 -10.31
CA PHE A 69 16.82 -47.91 -11.24
C PHE A 69 17.62 -48.97 -12.01
N CYS A 70 18.38 -49.83 -11.31
CA CYS A 70 19.24 -50.83 -11.95
C CYS A 70 18.62 -52.22 -12.09
N ARG A 71 17.43 -52.46 -11.52
CA ARG A 71 16.69 -53.75 -11.57
C ARG A 71 17.38 -54.93 -10.88
N GLU A 72 18.46 -54.70 -10.14
CA GLU A 72 19.06 -55.76 -9.34
C GLU A 72 18.13 -56.18 -8.19
N PRO A 73 17.79 -57.48 -8.08
CA PRO A 73 16.95 -57.99 -7.00
C PRO A 73 17.76 -58.21 -5.72
N GLY A 74 17.25 -57.70 -4.59
CA GLY A 74 17.77 -58.03 -3.26
C GLY A 74 19.17 -57.51 -2.93
N ALA A 75 19.74 -56.63 -3.76
CA ALA A 75 21.06 -56.07 -3.52
C ALA A 75 21.00 -54.85 -2.59
N HIS A 76 20.24 -53.82 -2.95
CA HIS A 76 20.21 -52.54 -2.23
C HIS A 76 18.87 -51.82 -2.33
N TYR A 77 18.59 -50.91 -1.39
CA TYR A 77 17.41 -50.05 -1.48
C TYR A 77 17.55 -49.09 -2.67
N SER A 78 16.45 -48.80 -3.36
CA SER A 78 16.45 -47.90 -4.52
C SER A 78 17.09 -46.54 -4.20
N ASP A 79 16.91 -46.01 -2.99
CA ASP A 79 17.50 -44.74 -2.53
C ASP A 79 19.04 -44.75 -2.44
N SER A 80 19.63 -45.94 -2.31
CA SER A 80 21.07 -46.18 -2.18
C SER A 80 21.74 -46.68 -3.47
N CYS A 81 21.02 -46.71 -4.60
CA CYS A 81 21.54 -47.28 -5.85
C CYS A 81 22.86 -46.63 -6.31
N PRO A 82 23.95 -47.40 -6.46
CA PRO A 82 25.27 -46.88 -6.84
C PRO A 82 25.37 -46.53 -8.33
N ASP A 83 24.58 -47.17 -9.19
CA ASP A 83 24.66 -47.00 -10.65
C ASP A 83 23.91 -45.74 -11.13
N PHE A 84 22.96 -45.25 -10.34
CA PHE A 84 22.11 -44.11 -10.68
C PHE A 84 22.17 -43.07 -9.57
N THR A 85 23.23 -42.28 -9.55
CA THR A 85 23.48 -41.24 -8.53
C THR A 85 22.96 -39.87 -8.93
N ASP A 86 22.84 -39.62 -10.24
CA ASP A 86 22.34 -38.37 -10.81
C ASP A 86 20.83 -38.18 -10.56
N GLY A 87 20.47 -37.03 -9.99
CA GLY A 87 19.09 -36.72 -9.60
C GLY A 87 18.15 -36.61 -10.79
N ASP A 88 18.63 -36.05 -11.90
CA ASP A 88 17.81 -35.83 -13.10
C ASP A 88 17.51 -37.15 -13.81
N GLN A 89 18.51 -38.03 -13.95
CA GLN A 89 18.32 -39.38 -14.49
C GLN A 89 17.30 -40.17 -13.67
N ARG A 90 17.43 -40.15 -12.33
CA ARG A 90 16.47 -40.82 -11.43
C ARG A 90 15.07 -40.26 -11.58
N TYR A 91 14.92 -38.93 -11.69
CA TYR A 91 13.63 -38.29 -11.90
C TYR A 91 12.98 -38.73 -13.23
N GLN A 92 13.75 -38.79 -14.32
CA GLN A 92 13.21 -39.24 -15.62
C GLN A 92 12.76 -40.70 -15.58
N ILE A 93 13.52 -41.59 -14.92
CA ILE A 93 13.16 -43.02 -14.77
C ILE A 93 11.83 -43.14 -14.03
N VAL A 94 11.68 -42.50 -12.86
CA VAL A 94 10.44 -42.54 -12.07
C VAL A 94 9.27 -41.90 -12.81
N LYS A 95 9.50 -40.78 -13.51
CA LYS A 95 8.49 -40.10 -14.33
C LYS A 95 7.97 -40.99 -15.45
N ASN A 96 8.85 -41.76 -16.09
CA ASN A 96 8.49 -42.68 -17.16
C ASN A 96 7.76 -43.93 -16.62
N LEU A 97 8.12 -44.42 -15.42
CA LEU A 97 7.39 -45.51 -14.77
C LEU A 97 5.94 -45.12 -14.40
N LYS A 98 5.74 -43.91 -13.86
CA LYS A 98 4.39 -43.38 -13.58
C LYS A 98 3.52 -43.22 -14.82
N ARG A 99 4.12 -43.06 -16.01
CA ARG A 99 3.38 -43.00 -17.28
C ARG A 99 2.87 -44.37 -17.74
N MET A 100 3.49 -45.46 -17.29
CA MET A 100 3.14 -46.83 -17.68
C MET A 100 2.10 -47.46 -16.74
N ASP A 101 2.14 -47.15 -15.44
CA ASP A 101 1.13 -47.64 -14.48
C ASP A 101 -0.21 -46.90 -14.57
N ASN A 102 -0.20 -45.70 -15.16
CA ASN A 102 -1.40 -44.95 -15.47
C ASN A 102 -1.99 -45.43 -16.82
N GLY A 103 -2.69 -46.58 -16.83
CA GLY A 103 -3.61 -46.94 -17.93
C GLY A 103 -4.55 -45.76 -18.24
N PRO A 104 -5.05 -45.58 -19.49
CA PRO A 104 -5.36 -44.28 -20.11
C PRO A 104 -5.98 -43.28 -19.13
N HIS A 105 -5.12 -42.58 -18.37
CA HIS A 105 -5.54 -41.56 -17.44
C HIS A 105 -5.92 -40.36 -18.30
N ASN A 106 -7.08 -39.79 -18.00
CA ASN A 106 -7.74 -38.79 -18.82
C ASN A 106 -6.97 -37.46 -18.71
N ILE A 107 -5.85 -37.32 -19.43
CA ILE A 107 -4.95 -36.14 -19.47
C ILE A 107 -5.72 -34.83 -19.71
N GLY A 108 -6.89 -34.91 -20.36
CA GLY A 108 -7.83 -33.79 -20.50
C GLY A 108 -8.37 -33.29 -19.15
N ARG A 109 -8.86 -34.16 -18.26
CA ARG A 109 -9.46 -33.78 -16.98
C ARG A 109 -8.47 -33.17 -16.00
N ASP A 110 -7.23 -33.65 -15.96
CA ASP A 110 -6.22 -33.11 -15.04
C ASP A 110 -5.78 -31.70 -15.51
N ARG A 111 -5.63 -31.48 -16.82
CA ARG A 111 -5.35 -30.15 -17.40
C ARG A 111 -6.52 -29.18 -17.24
N GLU A 112 -7.76 -29.66 -17.39
CA GLU A 112 -8.97 -28.86 -17.15
C GLU A 112 -9.02 -28.39 -15.70
N ARG A 113 -8.77 -29.30 -14.74
CA ARG A 113 -8.71 -28.96 -13.31
C ARG A 113 -7.57 -27.98 -13.00
N ASP A 114 -6.39 -28.18 -13.55
CA ASP A 114 -5.26 -27.25 -13.36
C ASP A 114 -5.57 -25.85 -13.93
N ASN A 115 -6.27 -25.78 -15.07
CA ASN A 115 -6.73 -24.52 -15.67
C ASN A 115 -7.80 -23.84 -14.82
N GLU A 116 -8.79 -24.57 -14.29
CA GLU A 116 -9.82 -24.04 -13.38
C GLU A 116 -9.19 -23.46 -12.10
N VAL A 117 -8.21 -24.17 -11.52
CA VAL A 117 -7.47 -23.69 -10.34
C VAL A 117 -6.65 -22.45 -10.68
N ALA A 118 -6.00 -22.41 -11.84
CA ALA A 118 -5.25 -21.23 -12.30
C ALA A 118 -6.18 -20.03 -12.56
N GLN A 119 -7.34 -20.24 -13.17
CA GLN A 119 -8.35 -19.21 -13.40
C GLN A 119 -8.90 -18.67 -12.08
N GLY A 120 -9.22 -19.54 -11.11
CA GLY A 120 -9.67 -19.11 -9.78
C GLY A 120 -8.61 -18.26 -9.05
N ARG A 121 -7.34 -18.64 -9.13
CA ARG A 121 -6.23 -17.83 -8.58
C ARG A 121 -6.12 -16.47 -9.26
N GLN A 122 -6.23 -16.42 -10.58
CA GLN A 122 -6.18 -15.17 -11.34
C GLN A 122 -7.36 -14.26 -11.00
N GLN A 123 -8.58 -14.80 -10.95
CA GLN A 123 -9.78 -14.06 -10.59
C GLN A 123 -9.69 -13.50 -9.17
N ARG A 124 -9.20 -14.31 -8.21
CA ARG A 124 -8.97 -13.87 -6.83
C ARG A 124 -7.93 -12.74 -6.77
N ALA A 125 -6.84 -12.84 -7.54
CA ALA A 125 -5.82 -11.80 -7.59
C ALA A 125 -6.38 -10.46 -8.11
N VAL A 126 -7.17 -10.50 -9.19
CA VAL A 126 -7.83 -9.31 -9.75
C VAL A 126 -8.75 -8.67 -8.71
N LEU A 127 -9.61 -9.45 -8.05
CA LEU A 127 -10.53 -8.92 -7.03
C LEU A 127 -9.81 -8.29 -5.84
N LEU A 128 -8.67 -8.85 -5.41
CA LEU A 128 -7.85 -8.27 -4.35
C LEU A 128 -7.22 -6.93 -4.77
N GLU A 129 -6.78 -6.82 -6.03
CA GLU A 129 -6.27 -5.57 -6.57
C GLU A 129 -7.37 -4.50 -6.66
N GLU A 130 -8.57 -4.87 -7.11
CA GLU A 130 -9.71 -3.96 -7.14
C GLU A 130 -10.13 -3.50 -5.74
N LEU A 131 -10.17 -4.43 -4.78
CA LEU A 131 -10.46 -4.11 -3.38
C LEU A 131 -9.45 -3.11 -2.82
N ALA A 132 -8.15 -3.32 -3.07
CA ALA A 132 -7.10 -2.40 -2.65
C ALA A 132 -7.28 -1.00 -3.26
N ARG A 133 -7.58 -0.93 -4.57
CA ARG A 133 -7.87 0.31 -5.28
C ARG A 133 -9.07 1.06 -4.70
N PHE A 134 -10.15 0.35 -4.39
CA PHE A 134 -11.34 0.97 -3.79
C PHE A 134 -11.07 1.46 -2.36
N GLU A 135 -10.38 0.68 -1.52
CA GLU A 135 -10.01 1.10 -0.16
C GLU A 135 -9.06 2.32 -0.19
N GLU A 136 -8.11 2.36 -1.11
CA GLU A 136 -7.21 3.51 -1.31
C GLU A 136 -7.99 4.78 -1.66
N ARG A 137 -8.99 4.68 -2.54
CA ARG A 137 -9.85 5.80 -2.93
C ARG A 137 -10.81 6.23 -1.81
N ALA A 138 -11.35 5.29 -1.04
CA ALA A 138 -12.27 5.57 0.07
C ALA A 138 -11.57 6.21 1.28
N ARG A 139 -10.33 5.80 1.58
CA ARG A 139 -9.58 6.24 2.76
C ARG A 139 -9.52 7.77 2.94
N PRO A 140 -9.10 8.58 1.95
CA PRO A 140 -9.00 10.03 2.13
C PRO A 140 -10.38 10.69 2.24
N ILE A 141 -11.43 10.14 1.61
CA ILE A 141 -12.81 10.60 1.75
C ILE A 141 -13.32 10.35 3.18
N ARG A 142 -13.16 9.12 3.71
CA ARG A 142 -13.50 8.79 5.11
C ARG A 142 -12.79 9.70 6.10
N HIS A 143 -11.51 9.99 5.86
CA HIS A 143 -10.73 10.87 6.71
C HIS A 143 -11.31 12.30 6.71
N GLY A 144 -11.55 12.87 5.53
CA GLY A 144 -12.12 14.20 5.39
C GLY A 144 -13.49 14.34 6.04
N LEU A 145 -14.40 13.39 5.79
CA LEU A 145 -15.75 13.40 6.35
C LEU A 145 -15.76 13.26 7.88
N ARG A 146 -14.77 12.58 8.46
CA ARG A 146 -14.60 12.51 9.92
C ARG A 146 -14.04 13.80 10.52
N ALA A 147 -13.15 14.47 9.81
CA ALA A 147 -12.48 15.68 10.29
C ALA A 147 -13.42 16.90 10.35
N ILE A 148 -14.36 16.99 9.41
CA ILE A 148 -15.24 18.15 9.26
C ILE A 148 -16.65 17.77 9.75
N PRO A 149 -17.22 18.49 10.72
CA PRO A 149 -18.60 18.26 11.14
C PRO A 149 -19.60 18.69 10.07
N GLU A 150 -20.75 18.04 10.06
CA GLU A 150 -21.87 18.44 9.22
C GLU A 150 -22.43 19.81 9.64
N ARG A 151 -22.89 20.58 8.64
CA ARG A 151 -23.71 21.76 8.89
C ARG A 151 -25.06 21.28 9.39
N LYS A 152 -25.38 21.63 10.64
CA LYS A 152 -26.71 21.38 11.21
C LYS A 152 -27.76 22.10 10.38
N GLN A 153 -28.86 21.42 10.09
CA GLN A 153 -30.05 22.01 9.48
C GLN A 153 -31.22 21.79 10.44
N GLU A 154 -31.81 22.87 10.92
CA GLU A 154 -32.81 22.81 11.98
C GLU A 154 -33.96 23.76 11.65
N MET A 155 -35.20 23.27 11.71
CA MET A 155 -36.37 24.13 11.60
C MET A 155 -36.48 25.07 12.81
N PHE A 156 -36.15 24.55 14.00
CA PHE A 156 -36.20 25.27 15.27
C PHE A 156 -34.92 25.02 16.07
N SER A 157 -34.19 26.08 16.40
CA SER A 157 -33.01 26.03 17.26
C SER A 157 -33.38 26.46 18.69
N PRO A 158 -32.99 25.70 19.72
CA PRO A 158 -33.31 26.04 21.10
C PRO A 158 -32.61 27.33 21.55
N GLY A 159 -33.32 28.17 22.32
CA GLY A 159 -32.74 29.36 22.94
C GLY A 159 -32.52 30.56 22.01
N ILE A 160 -33.08 30.53 20.80
CA ILE A 160 -33.02 31.69 19.89
C ILE A 160 -33.98 32.80 20.35
N CYS A 161 -33.57 34.05 20.17
CA CYS A 161 -34.43 35.20 20.44
C CYS A 161 -35.56 35.27 19.42
N ALA A 162 -36.81 35.45 19.87
CA ALA A 162 -38.00 35.50 19.00
C ALA A 162 -37.92 36.58 17.90
N THR A 163 -37.15 37.64 18.12
CA THR A 163 -36.98 38.74 17.16
C THR A 163 -35.75 38.58 16.25
N MET A 164 -34.95 37.53 16.43
CA MET A 164 -33.79 37.28 15.59
C MET A 164 -34.25 36.70 14.25
N GLU A 165 -34.08 37.46 13.17
CA GLU A 165 -34.41 36.98 11.82
C GLU A 165 -33.26 36.19 11.20
N CYS A 166 -33.59 35.08 10.54
CA CYS A 166 -32.65 34.38 9.69
C CYS A 166 -32.17 35.28 8.54
N VAL A 167 -30.84 35.40 8.35
CA VAL A 167 -30.25 36.21 7.27
C VAL A 167 -30.66 35.71 5.89
N PHE A 168 -31.06 34.45 5.76
CA PHE A 168 -31.42 33.82 4.50
C PHE A 168 -32.93 33.85 4.26
N CYS A 169 -33.70 33.01 4.97
CA CYS A 169 -35.15 32.88 4.79
C CYS A 169 -36.00 33.96 5.46
N ARG A 170 -35.42 34.77 6.36
CA ARG A 170 -36.10 35.83 7.13
C ARG A 170 -37.12 35.34 8.16
N GLU A 171 -37.22 34.04 8.40
CA GLU A 171 -38.06 33.52 9.48
C GLU A 171 -37.57 34.06 10.84
N PRO A 172 -38.43 34.71 11.63
CA PRO A 172 -38.07 35.27 12.93
C PRO A 172 -38.10 34.20 14.02
N GLY A 173 -37.04 34.12 14.82
CA GLY A 173 -37.02 33.33 16.05
C GLY A 173 -37.12 31.81 15.86
N ALA A 174 -36.95 31.31 14.63
CA ALA A 174 -37.01 29.88 14.36
C ALA A 174 -35.64 29.22 14.54
N HIS A 175 -34.62 29.63 13.78
CA HIS A 175 -33.31 28.97 13.76
C HIS A 175 -32.15 29.94 13.56
N TYR A 176 -30.95 29.54 13.97
CA TYR A 176 -29.75 30.30 13.65
C TYR A 176 -29.51 30.30 12.13
N SER A 177 -29.01 31.41 11.59
CA SER A 177 -28.85 31.53 10.13
C SER A 177 -27.95 30.45 9.54
N ASP A 178 -26.88 30.04 10.23
CA ASP A 178 -26.02 28.92 9.78
C ASP A 178 -26.81 27.60 9.60
N SER A 179 -27.86 27.42 10.39
CA SER A 179 -28.71 26.22 10.43
C SER A 179 -29.97 26.29 9.56
N CYS A 180 -30.09 27.31 8.71
CA CYS A 180 -31.25 27.49 7.84
C CYS A 180 -31.47 26.28 6.92
N PRO A 181 -32.65 25.62 6.98
CA PRO A 181 -32.95 24.44 6.17
C PRO A 181 -33.43 24.80 4.75
N ASP A 182 -33.99 25.99 4.55
CA ASP A 182 -34.52 26.42 3.24
C ASP A 182 -33.42 26.83 2.25
N PHE A 183 -32.29 27.29 2.78
CA PHE A 183 -31.15 27.74 2.00
C PHE A 183 -29.95 26.93 2.46
N THR A 184 -29.64 25.83 1.78
CA THR A 184 -28.55 24.92 2.16
C THR A 184 -27.26 25.21 1.41
N ASP A 185 -27.37 25.74 0.18
CA ASP A 185 -26.27 26.04 -0.75
C ASP A 185 -25.49 27.30 -0.37
N GLY A 186 -24.16 27.17 -0.25
CA GLY A 186 -23.27 28.22 0.21
C GLY A 186 -23.14 29.37 -0.78
N ASP A 187 -23.14 29.09 -2.09
CA ASP A 187 -23.08 30.11 -3.13
C ASP A 187 -24.36 30.96 -3.14
N GLN A 188 -25.53 30.33 -3.03
CA GLN A 188 -26.82 31.00 -2.90
C GLN A 188 -26.87 31.86 -1.64
N ARG A 189 -26.41 31.33 -0.50
CA ARG A 189 -26.28 32.09 0.75
C ARG A 189 -25.38 33.31 0.57
N TYR A 190 -24.23 33.14 -0.10
CA TYR A 190 -23.32 34.24 -0.41
C TYR A 190 -23.99 35.30 -1.30
N GLN A 191 -24.72 34.91 -2.34
CA GLN A 191 -25.45 35.85 -3.19
C GLN A 191 -26.53 36.60 -2.40
N ILE A 192 -27.24 35.95 -1.48
CA ILE A 192 -28.23 36.63 -0.62
C ILE A 192 -27.55 37.73 0.22
N VAL A 193 -26.43 37.42 0.86
CA VAL A 193 -25.66 38.38 1.67
C VAL A 193 -25.17 39.54 0.81
N LYS A 194 -24.60 39.23 -0.36
CA LYS A 194 -24.10 40.23 -1.32
C LYS A 194 -25.20 41.13 -1.85
N ASN A 195 -26.32 40.57 -2.30
CA ASN A 195 -27.47 41.30 -2.85
C ASN A 195 -28.13 42.21 -1.80
N ARG A 196 -28.11 41.79 -0.54
CA ARG A 196 -28.58 42.59 0.60
C ARG A 196 -27.52 43.59 1.11
N LYS A 197 -26.38 43.73 0.43
CA LYS A 197 -25.27 44.64 0.78
C LYS A 197 -24.77 44.45 2.21
N ARG A 198 -24.71 43.19 2.67
CA ARG A 198 -24.17 42.82 3.99
C ARG A 198 -22.72 42.37 3.85
N CYS A 199 -21.94 42.52 4.92
CA CYS A 199 -20.55 42.08 4.95
C CYS A 199 -20.45 40.54 4.88
N PRO A 200 -19.67 39.95 3.96
CA PRO A 200 -19.50 38.49 3.88
C PRO A 200 -18.86 37.85 5.12
N LEU A 201 -18.15 38.62 5.95
CA LEU A 201 -17.44 38.10 7.13
C LEU A 201 -18.34 37.99 8.36
N CYS A 202 -19.21 38.96 8.60
CA CYS A 202 -20.11 38.97 9.77
C CYS A 202 -21.60 38.85 9.43
N MET A 203 -21.98 38.88 8.14
CA MET A 203 -23.37 38.85 7.65
C MET A 203 -24.26 40.01 8.13
N GLU A 204 -23.64 41.08 8.62
CA GLU A 204 -24.30 42.30 9.10
C GLU A 204 -23.87 43.53 8.30
N HIS A 205 -24.49 44.67 8.60
CA HIS A 205 -24.13 45.99 8.08
C HIS A 205 -23.01 46.65 8.91
N CYS A 206 -21.83 46.01 8.97
CA CYS A 206 -20.73 46.50 9.79
C CYS A 206 -20.12 47.81 9.28
N GLU A 207 -20.35 48.18 8.02
CA GLU A 207 -19.98 49.49 7.47
C GLU A 207 -20.57 50.64 8.28
N ARG A 208 -21.76 50.46 8.87
CA ARG A 208 -22.40 51.46 9.74
C ARG A 208 -21.64 51.72 11.03
N ARG A 209 -20.84 50.75 11.48
CA ARG A 209 -19.99 50.84 12.67
C ARG A 209 -18.57 51.33 12.34
N GLY A 210 -18.18 51.35 11.06
CA GLY A 210 -16.83 51.67 10.63
C GLY A 210 -15.78 50.55 10.80
N TYR A 211 -16.15 49.40 11.38
CA TYR A 211 -15.26 48.23 11.51
C TYR A 211 -16.03 46.90 11.53
N CYS A 212 -15.36 45.81 11.14
CA CYS A 212 -15.91 44.45 11.16
C CYS A 212 -15.28 43.63 12.29
N ALA A 213 -16.10 43.20 13.26
CA ALA A 213 -15.64 42.34 14.37
C ALA A 213 -15.25 40.91 13.95
N TYR A 214 -15.40 40.56 12.67
CA TYR A 214 -15.11 39.24 12.11
C TYR A 214 -13.92 39.26 11.14
N ILE A 215 -13.19 40.38 11.04
CA ILE A 215 -12.09 40.54 10.06
C ILE A 215 -10.99 39.48 10.21
N ASP A 216 -10.65 39.12 11.45
CA ASP A 216 -9.62 38.10 11.74
C ASP A 216 -10.20 36.69 12.00
N LYS A 217 -11.54 36.55 11.97
CA LYS A 217 -12.18 35.26 12.23
C LYS A 217 -12.10 34.37 11.01
N LYS A 218 -11.44 33.23 11.17
CA LYS A 218 -11.34 32.20 10.13
C LYS A 218 -12.63 31.39 10.06
N CYS A 219 -13.04 31.03 8.84
CA CYS A 219 -14.13 30.10 8.63
C CYS A 219 -13.83 28.75 9.29
N PHE A 220 -14.82 28.23 10.03
CA PHE A 220 -14.71 26.96 10.77
C PHE A 220 -14.46 25.78 9.82
N TYR A 221 -15.26 25.65 8.76
CA TYR A 221 -15.13 24.56 7.79
C TYR A 221 -13.81 24.63 7.01
N CYS A 222 -13.41 25.82 6.54
CA CYS A 222 -12.13 26.00 5.86
C CYS A 222 -10.93 25.65 6.73
N THR A 223 -11.02 25.90 8.04
CA THR A 223 -9.96 25.54 8.98
C THR A 223 -9.87 24.03 9.15
N ARG A 224 -11.02 23.35 9.29
CA ARG A 224 -11.10 21.88 9.42
C ARG A 224 -10.74 21.13 8.13
N ALA A 225 -10.97 21.72 6.98
CA ALA A 225 -10.70 21.11 5.68
C ALA A 225 -9.22 21.00 5.33
N ARG A 226 -8.33 21.71 6.05
CA ARG A 226 -6.88 21.65 5.81
C ARG A 226 -6.36 20.22 5.99
N ASN A 227 -5.43 19.82 5.14
CA ASN A 227 -4.87 18.47 5.10
C ASN A 227 -5.92 17.37 4.86
N THR A 228 -7.04 17.70 4.24
CA THR A 228 -8.05 16.73 3.78
C THR A 228 -8.31 16.93 2.29
N ILE A 229 -9.06 16.01 1.67
CA ILE A 229 -9.50 16.18 0.28
C ILE A 229 -10.35 17.42 0.05
N PHE A 230 -10.92 18.00 1.10
CA PHE A 230 -11.75 19.20 1.03
C PHE A 230 -10.95 20.49 0.97
N GLU A 231 -9.63 20.44 1.15
CA GLU A 231 -8.77 21.63 1.09
C GLU A 231 -8.87 22.35 -0.25
N GLN A 232 -8.92 21.60 -1.35
CA GLN A 232 -9.06 22.15 -2.70
C GLN A 232 -10.41 22.85 -2.94
N HIS A 233 -11.42 22.54 -2.13
CA HIS A 233 -12.77 23.11 -2.22
C HIS A 233 -12.96 24.36 -1.37
N ARG A 234 -11.90 24.85 -0.71
CA ARG A 234 -11.95 26.11 0.04
C ARG A 234 -12.21 27.27 -0.92
N PRO A 235 -13.22 28.13 -0.65
CA PRO A 235 -13.44 29.35 -1.41
C PRO A 235 -12.17 30.20 -1.49
N ARG A 236 -11.85 30.69 -2.69
CA ARG A 236 -10.73 31.62 -2.93
C ARG A 236 -11.19 33.06 -2.71
N ASP A 237 -11.64 33.35 -1.49
CA ASP A 237 -12.05 34.68 -1.06
C ASP A 237 -11.10 35.25 0.00
N ASN A 238 -11.29 36.52 0.34
CA ASN A 238 -10.56 37.19 1.43
C ASN A 238 -11.12 36.81 2.81
N GLY A 239 -11.75 35.63 2.93
CA GLY A 239 -12.50 35.18 4.09
C GLY A 239 -14.02 35.32 3.92
N HIS A 240 -14.74 34.49 4.68
CA HIS A 240 -16.20 34.47 4.73
C HIS A 240 -16.68 33.96 6.09
N HIS A 241 -17.92 34.30 6.43
CA HIS A 241 -18.63 33.70 7.56
C HIS A 241 -18.86 32.20 7.32
N THR A 242 -18.72 31.36 8.35
CA THR A 242 -18.93 29.90 8.29
C THR A 242 -20.23 29.49 7.59
N ALA A 243 -21.30 30.26 7.79
CA ALA A 243 -22.60 30.03 7.17
C ALA A 243 -22.62 30.16 5.64
N LEU A 244 -21.63 30.82 5.04
CA LEU A 244 -21.51 31.01 3.59
C LEU A 244 -20.56 30.00 2.93
N CYS A 245 -19.92 29.13 3.70
CA CYS A 245 -18.93 28.21 3.16
C CYS A 245 -19.59 27.12 2.32
N THR A 246 -18.99 26.75 1.18
CA THR A 246 -19.53 25.70 0.29
C THR A 246 -19.01 24.30 0.60
N ILE A 247 -18.05 24.17 1.52
CA ILE A 247 -17.45 22.87 1.89
C ILE A 247 -18.50 21.87 2.40
N PRO A 248 -19.49 22.24 3.24
CA PRO A 248 -20.53 21.30 3.66
C PRO A 248 -21.31 20.66 2.50
N GLU A 249 -21.56 21.39 1.41
CA GLU A 249 -22.22 20.80 0.22
C GLU A 249 -21.32 19.77 -0.47
N ARG A 250 -20.01 20.07 -0.59
CA ARG A 250 -19.01 19.14 -1.15
C ARG A 250 -18.84 17.88 -0.30
N MET A 251 -19.05 17.97 1.00
CA MET A 251 -19.05 16.81 1.88
C MET A 251 -20.21 15.87 1.59
N GLU A 252 -21.40 16.40 1.25
CA GLU A 252 -22.54 15.56 0.88
C GLU A 252 -22.29 14.83 -0.45
N GLU A 253 -21.73 15.52 -1.45
CA GLU A 253 -21.29 14.89 -2.70
C GLU A 253 -20.28 13.75 -2.44
N ALA A 254 -19.27 14.01 -1.60
CA ALA A 254 -18.25 13.02 -1.24
C ALA A 254 -18.83 11.84 -0.45
N ARG A 255 -19.89 12.04 0.35
CA ARG A 255 -20.59 10.97 1.07
C ARG A 255 -21.32 10.05 0.11
N VAL A 256 -22.01 10.61 -0.89
CA VAL A 256 -22.64 9.82 -1.95
C VAL A 256 -21.60 8.98 -2.69
N GLU A 257 -20.44 9.57 -3.01
CA GLU A 257 -19.34 8.83 -3.63
C GLU A 257 -18.80 7.72 -2.71
N LEU A 258 -18.56 8.02 -1.42
CA LEU A 258 -18.07 7.04 -0.46
C LEU A 258 -19.03 5.85 -0.34
N ASN A 259 -20.34 6.10 -0.24
CA ASN A 259 -21.34 5.04 -0.15
C ASN A 259 -21.29 4.10 -1.36
N ARG A 260 -21.09 4.65 -2.58
CA ARG A 260 -20.92 3.83 -3.79
C ARG A 260 -19.64 2.98 -3.72
N ILE A 261 -18.52 3.57 -3.32
CA ILE A 261 -17.25 2.84 -3.18
C ILE A 261 -17.37 1.73 -2.12
N GLU A 262 -18.09 1.99 -1.02
CA GLU A 262 -18.30 1.00 0.04
C GLU A 262 -19.16 -0.17 -0.41
N GLN A 263 -20.14 0.06 -1.29
CA GLN A 263 -20.89 -1.02 -1.95
C GLN A 263 -19.98 -1.88 -2.84
N GLU A 264 -19.07 -1.28 -3.62
CA GLU A 264 -18.09 -2.01 -4.44
C GLU A 264 -17.14 -2.84 -3.55
N ILE A 265 -16.62 -2.24 -2.47
CA ILE A 265 -15.79 -2.93 -1.47
C ILE A 265 -16.54 -4.15 -0.91
N GLN A 266 -17.81 -3.98 -0.53
CA GLN A 266 -18.60 -5.07 0.03
C GLN A 266 -18.87 -6.17 -1.00
N THR A 267 -19.10 -5.79 -2.26
CA THR A 267 -19.27 -6.74 -3.38
C THR A 267 -18.01 -7.55 -3.62
N CYS A 268 -16.83 -6.90 -3.70
CA CYS A 268 -15.56 -7.61 -3.82
C CYS A 268 -15.32 -8.57 -2.65
N LYS A 269 -15.60 -8.13 -1.41
CA LYS A 269 -15.47 -8.97 -0.21
C LYS A 269 -16.39 -10.18 -0.25
N TRP A 270 -17.63 -10.02 -0.70
CA TRP A 270 -18.59 -11.12 -0.83
C TRP A 270 -18.13 -12.14 -1.88
N ILE A 271 -17.73 -11.69 -3.08
CA ILE A 271 -17.23 -12.60 -4.13
C ILE A 271 -15.97 -13.34 -3.65
N LEU A 272 -15.06 -12.67 -2.93
CA LEU A 272 -13.85 -13.29 -2.37
C LEU A 272 -14.10 -14.33 -1.27
N GLN A 273 -15.28 -14.33 -0.65
CA GLN A 273 -15.69 -15.35 0.33
C GLN A 273 -16.21 -16.61 -0.36
N ASP A 274 -16.79 -16.46 -1.55
CA ASP A 274 -17.37 -17.55 -2.34
C ASP A 274 -16.37 -18.21 -3.32
N LEU A 275 -15.16 -17.64 -3.45
CA LEU A 275 -14.02 -18.16 -4.24
C LEU A 275 -12.94 -18.84 -3.39
#